data_AF-A0A536YHS2-F1
#
_entry.id   AF-A0A536YHS2-F1
#
_cell.length_a   1.000
_cell.length_b   1.000
_cell.length_c   1.000
_cell.angle_alpha   90.00
_cell.angle_beta   90.00
_cell.angle_gamma   90.00
#
_symmetry.space_group_name_H-M   'P 1'
#
loop_
_entity.id
_entity.type
_entity.pdbx_description
1 polymer ?
#
loop_
_entity_poly.entity_id
_entity_poly.type
_entity_poly.pdbx_seq_one_letter_code
_entity_poly.pdbx_strand_id
1 'polypeptide(L)'
;MKHRIDPEGKRLPIKLDSTSNGEFAPVPLWPANLEANRLAHESASVFSRKLCLSRRSFLLSSCGAAATLLSFNAANAAAGRVGGVFEISKDAALEEQLARVQVGPAKDEFIFDVQGHFIDTPKGNAKSAEVFVKDVFMDSDTDVMVLSFVPSRRDAEPVTIGAADAVRSVVAKLEGTHRLLLHGRVNPNQPGDLEGMNELKE
;
A
#
# COMPACT_ATOMS: atom_id res chain seq x y z
N MET A 1 -14.27 -13.75 -12.82
CA MET A 1 -13.68 -14.25 -11.55
C MET A 1 -14.57 -13.83 -10.39
N LYS A 2 -15.19 -14.76 -9.66
CA LYS A 2 -15.95 -14.43 -8.44
C LYS A 2 -14.93 -14.03 -7.38
N HIS A 3 -14.81 -12.74 -7.09
CA HIS A 3 -13.86 -12.17 -6.15
C HIS A 3 -13.83 -13.01 -4.85
N ARG A 4 -12.65 -13.42 -4.40
CA ARG A 4 -12.44 -14.18 -3.15
C ARG A 4 -12.23 -13.26 -1.94
N ILE A 5 -12.10 -11.96 -2.18
CA ILE A 5 -11.82 -10.92 -1.19
C ILE A 5 -13.12 -10.40 -0.59
N ASP A 6 -13.16 -10.27 0.74
CA ASP A 6 -14.33 -9.84 1.52
C ASP A 6 -15.62 -10.59 1.19
N PRO A 7 -15.72 -11.89 1.51
CA PRO A 7 -16.90 -12.69 1.20
C PRO A 7 -18.18 -12.16 1.85
N GLU A 8 -18.05 -11.44 2.97
CA GLU A 8 -19.17 -10.92 3.75
C GLU A 8 -19.57 -9.48 3.38
N GLY A 9 -18.80 -8.77 2.55
CA GLY A 9 -19.09 -7.38 2.17
C GLY A 9 -19.03 -6.41 3.35
N LYS A 10 -18.20 -6.71 4.35
CA LYS A 10 -18.09 -5.97 5.61
C LYS A 10 -16.81 -5.14 5.70
N ARG A 11 -15.88 -5.28 4.76
CA ARG A 11 -14.61 -4.56 4.80
C ARG A 11 -14.73 -3.28 3.99
N LEU A 12 -14.33 -2.16 4.58
CA LEU A 12 -14.14 -0.92 3.83
C LEU A 12 -12.93 -1.08 2.89
N PRO A 13 -12.95 -0.47 1.69
CA PRO A 13 -11.81 -0.49 0.77
C PRO A 13 -10.58 0.20 1.34
N ILE A 14 -10.78 1.20 2.22
CA ILE A 14 -9.71 1.92 2.91
C ILE A 14 -9.91 1.71 4.41
N LYS A 15 -8.91 1.11 5.04
CA LYS A 15 -8.97 0.64 6.42
C LYS A 15 -8.57 1.76 7.38
N LEU A 16 -9.46 2.09 8.31
CA LEU A 16 -9.12 2.82 9.52
C LEU A 16 -9.37 1.90 10.71
N ASP A 17 -8.31 1.30 11.25
CA ASP A 17 -8.40 0.42 12.39
C ASP A 17 -7.23 0.55 13.36
N SER A 18 -7.40 -0.09 14.51
CA SER A 18 -6.34 -0.21 15.49
C SER A 18 -5.48 -1.41 15.09
N THR A 19 -4.23 -1.16 14.72
CA THR A 19 -3.25 -2.19 14.33
C THR A 19 -2.06 -2.15 15.29
N SER A 20 -1.47 -3.32 15.55
CA SER A 20 -0.23 -3.48 16.31
C SER A 20 0.83 -4.15 15.44
N ASN A 21 2.11 -3.79 15.67
CA ASN A 21 3.27 -4.48 15.11
C ASN A 21 3.62 -5.79 15.85
N GLY A 22 2.85 -6.17 16.87
CA GLY A 22 3.10 -7.31 17.76
C GLY A 22 3.91 -6.96 19.02
N GLU A 23 4.51 -5.77 19.10
CA GLU A 23 5.31 -5.33 20.25
C GLU A 23 4.49 -4.52 21.26
N PHE A 24 3.49 -3.78 20.78
CA PHE A 24 2.64 -2.92 21.62
C PHE A 24 1.17 -3.26 21.50
N ALA A 25 0.38 -3.04 22.55
CA ALA A 25 -1.07 -3.14 22.45
C ALA A 25 -1.59 -2.11 21.42
N PRO A 26 -2.54 -2.49 20.53
CA PRO A 26 -3.11 -1.55 19.58
C PRO A 26 -3.75 -0.34 20.28
N VAL A 27 -3.42 0.87 19.82
CA VAL A 27 -4.02 2.10 20.37
C VAL A 27 -5.48 2.22 19.91
N PRO A 28 -6.45 2.42 20.81
CA PRO A 28 -7.84 2.58 20.42
C PRO A 28 -8.04 3.70 19.39
N LEU A 29 -8.96 3.48 18.46
CA LEU A 29 -9.33 4.51 17.50
C LEU A 29 -9.93 5.74 18.20
N TRP A 30 -9.58 6.92 17.71
CA TRP A 30 -10.20 8.15 18.17
C TRP A 30 -11.69 8.19 17.78
N PRO A 31 -12.57 8.86 18.56
CA PRO A 31 -14.01 8.89 18.31
C PRO A 31 -14.40 9.25 16.88
N ALA A 32 -13.72 10.22 16.28
CA ALA A 32 -14.03 10.63 14.91
C ALA A 32 -13.53 9.63 13.83
N ASN A 33 -12.59 8.73 14.14
CA ASN A 33 -12.23 7.64 13.23
C ASN A 33 -13.30 6.53 13.29
N LEU A 34 -13.89 6.29 14.46
CA LEU A 34 -15.06 5.41 14.59
C LEU A 34 -16.24 5.97 13.80
N GLU A 35 -16.48 7.28 13.90
CA GLU A 35 -17.53 7.95 13.13
C GLU A 35 -17.27 7.90 11.62
N ALA A 36 -16.01 8.07 11.20
CA ALA A 36 -15.59 7.93 9.81
C ALA A 36 -15.95 6.54 9.24
N ASN A 37 -15.65 5.47 9.99
CA ASN A 37 -16.03 4.09 9.63
C ASN A 37 -17.55 3.92 9.55
N ARG A 38 -18.29 4.48 10.52
CA ARG A 38 -19.76 4.43 10.54
C ARG A 38 -20.36 5.10 9.30
N LEU A 39 -19.93 6.32 8.98
CA LEU A 39 -20.37 7.08 7.81
C LEU A 39 -20.01 6.39 6.50
N ALA A 40 -18.81 5.79 6.41
CA ALA A 40 -18.40 5.04 5.22
C ALA A 40 -19.31 3.82 4.98
N HIS A 41 -19.64 3.08 6.03
CA HIS A 41 -20.56 1.95 5.92
C HIS A 41 -21.99 2.37 5.60
N GLU A 42 -22.47 3.49 6.14
CA GLU A 42 -23.77 4.07 5.83
C GLU A 42 -23.84 4.51 4.37
N SER A 43 -22.86 5.28 3.90
CA SER A 43 -22.72 5.71 2.51
C SER A 43 -22.71 4.52 1.55
N ALA A 44 -21.95 3.47 1.88
CA ALA A 44 -21.92 2.25 1.08
C ALA A 44 -23.30 1.56 0.98
N SER A 45 -24.13 1.62 2.03
CA SER A 45 -25.48 1.05 1.99
C SER A 45 -26.41 1.85 1.09
N VAL A 46 -26.31 3.18 1.18
CA VAL A 46 -27.16 4.09 0.41
C VAL A 46 -26.76 4.06 -1.07
N PHE A 47 -25.48 4.22 -1.38
CA PHE A 47 -25.00 4.37 -2.74
C PHE A 47 -25.01 3.06 -3.52
N SER A 48 -24.79 1.90 -2.89
CA SER A 48 -24.93 0.62 -3.59
C SER A 48 -26.36 0.44 -4.14
N ARG A 49 -27.39 0.84 -3.37
CA ARG A 49 -28.78 0.79 -3.82
C ARG A 49 -29.05 1.79 -4.96
N LYS A 50 -28.52 3.01 -4.87
CA LYS A 50 -28.67 4.02 -5.94
C LYS A 50 -28.07 3.55 -7.27
N LEU A 51 -26.96 2.82 -7.23
CA LEU A 51 -26.28 2.31 -8.42
C LEU A 51 -26.74 0.91 -8.85
N CYS A 52 -27.76 0.35 -8.20
CA CYS A 52 -28.23 -1.02 -8.44
C CYS A 52 -27.11 -2.09 -8.30
N LEU A 53 -26.15 -1.85 -7.40
CA LEU A 53 -25.05 -2.75 -7.09
C LEU A 53 -25.30 -3.49 -5.78
N SER A 54 -24.76 -4.71 -5.67
CA SER A 54 -24.60 -5.32 -4.36
C SER A 54 -23.67 -4.46 -3.50
N ARG A 55 -23.89 -4.41 -2.18
CA ARG A 55 -23.01 -3.68 -1.24
C ARG A 55 -21.54 -4.03 -1.44
N ARG A 56 -21.26 -5.32 -1.63
CA ARG A 56 -19.92 -5.85 -1.88
C ARG A 56 -19.34 -5.34 -3.20
N SER A 57 -20.11 -5.40 -4.28
CA SER A 57 -19.69 -4.90 -5.60
C SER A 57 -19.38 -3.40 -5.54
N PHE A 58 -20.16 -2.63 -4.78
CA PHE A 58 -19.90 -1.22 -4.55
C PHE A 58 -18.60 -0.99 -3.77
N LEU A 59 -18.39 -1.71 -2.66
CA LEU A 59 -17.17 -1.57 -1.84
C LEU A 59 -15.88 -1.99 -2.58
N LEU A 60 -15.98 -2.86 -3.59
CA LEU A 60 -14.86 -3.27 -4.45
C LEU A 60 -14.62 -2.32 -5.63
N SER A 61 -15.44 -1.29 -5.84
CA SER A 61 -15.28 -0.33 -6.95
C SER A 61 -14.59 0.95 -6.52
N SER A 62 -14.15 1.77 -7.49
CA SER A 62 -13.57 3.08 -7.22
C SER A 62 -14.58 4.02 -6.55
N CYS A 63 -15.88 3.92 -6.87
CA CYS A 63 -16.93 4.64 -6.14
C CYS A 63 -16.95 4.30 -4.64
N GLY A 64 -16.70 3.03 -4.28
CA GLY A 64 -16.60 2.60 -2.88
C GLY A 64 -15.44 3.25 -2.14
N ALA A 65 -14.27 3.35 -2.78
CA ALA A 65 -13.11 4.05 -2.24
C ALA A 65 -13.39 5.55 -2.09
N ALA A 66 -13.94 6.21 -3.12
CA ALA A 66 -14.31 7.62 -3.09
C ALA A 66 -15.32 7.93 -1.96
N ALA A 67 -16.37 7.12 -1.82
CA ALA A 67 -17.37 7.29 -0.76
C ALA A 67 -16.78 7.14 0.65
N THR A 68 -15.77 6.28 0.80
CA THR A 68 -15.06 6.07 2.06
C THR A 68 -14.21 7.31 2.41
N LEU A 69 -13.43 7.83 1.46
CA LEU A 69 -12.62 9.05 1.67
C LEU A 69 -13.49 10.29 1.93
N LEU A 70 -14.62 10.43 1.23
CA LEU A 70 -15.59 11.50 1.49
C LEU A 70 -16.21 11.39 2.89
N SER A 71 -16.46 10.17 3.37
CA SER A 71 -16.94 9.93 4.74
C SER A 71 -15.89 10.31 5.77
N PHE A 72 -14.60 10.12 5.47
CA PHE A 72 -13.50 10.57 6.32
C PHE A 72 -13.47 12.09 6.37
N ASN A 73 -13.58 12.78 5.23
CA ASN A 73 -13.69 14.25 5.21
C ASN A 73 -14.84 14.74 6.09
N ALA A 74 -16.02 14.14 5.97
CA ALA A 74 -17.19 14.52 6.76
C ALA A 74 -16.99 14.33 8.27
N ALA A 75 -16.48 13.17 8.69
CA ALA A 75 -16.23 12.90 10.11
C ALA A 75 -15.16 13.81 10.71
N ASN A 76 -14.08 14.06 9.97
CA ASN A 76 -13.01 14.96 10.41
C ASN A 76 -13.49 16.41 10.51
N ALA A 77 -14.26 16.89 9.53
CA ALA A 77 -14.84 18.22 9.54
C ALA A 77 -15.83 18.40 10.71
N ALA A 78 -16.69 17.40 10.97
CA ALA A 78 -17.61 17.41 12.11
C ALA A 78 -16.88 17.42 13.47
N ALA A 79 -15.66 16.85 13.51
CA ALA A 79 -14.79 16.89 14.68
C ALA A 79 -13.93 18.16 14.79
N GLY A 80 -14.15 19.15 13.92
CA GLY A 80 -13.41 20.43 13.92
C GLY A 80 -11.96 20.33 13.46
N ARG A 81 -11.57 19.26 12.75
CA ARG A 81 -10.20 19.07 12.27
C ARG A 81 -9.98 19.78 10.94
N VAL A 82 -8.92 20.59 10.88
CA VAL A 82 -8.58 21.44 9.71
C VAL A 82 -7.22 21.09 9.09
N GLY A 83 -6.58 20.00 9.51
CA GLY A 83 -5.23 19.61 9.10
C GLY A 83 -5.10 19.07 7.67
N GLY A 84 -6.21 18.91 6.94
CA GLY A 84 -6.23 18.42 5.57
C GLY A 84 -7.55 17.76 5.20
N VAL A 85 -7.81 17.65 3.90
CA VAL A 85 -8.97 16.96 3.32
C VAL A 85 -8.53 16.16 2.09
N PHE A 86 -9.23 15.07 1.80
CA PHE A 86 -9.09 14.41 0.51
C PHE A 86 -9.80 15.24 -0.56
N GLU A 87 -9.06 15.70 -1.57
CA GLU A 87 -9.59 16.49 -2.67
C GLU A 87 -10.30 15.60 -3.70
N ILE A 88 -11.56 15.28 -3.43
CA ILE A 88 -12.38 14.36 -4.24
C ILE A 88 -13.75 14.99 -4.46
N SER A 89 -14.27 14.93 -5.69
CA SER A 89 -15.63 15.36 -5.98
C SER A 89 -16.64 14.46 -5.27
N LYS A 90 -17.72 15.05 -4.77
CA LYS A 90 -18.83 14.26 -4.19
C LYS A 90 -19.45 13.31 -5.22
N ASP A 91 -19.43 13.69 -6.50
CA ASP A 91 -20.00 12.90 -7.58
C ASP A 91 -19.19 11.61 -7.83
N ALA A 92 -17.91 11.57 -7.44
CA ALA A 92 -17.08 10.38 -7.55
C ALA A 92 -17.61 9.20 -6.70
N ALA A 93 -18.47 9.44 -5.72
CA ALA A 93 -19.13 8.36 -4.97
C ALA A 93 -20.22 7.63 -5.79
N LEU A 94 -20.65 8.20 -6.93
CA LEU A 94 -21.74 7.71 -7.76
C LEU A 94 -21.35 7.56 -9.25
N GLU A 95 -20.29 8.23 -9.69
CA GLU A 95 -19.81 8.22 -11.08
C GLU A 95 -18.50 7.42 -11.20
N GLU A 96 -18.59 6.18 -11.71
CA GLU A 96 -17.45 5.26 -11.77
C GLU A 96 -16.27 5.79 -12.59
N GLN A 97 -16.53 6.50 -13.70
CA GLN A 97 -15.45 7.06 -14.52
C GLN A 97 -14.69 8.17 -13.77
N LEU A 98 -15.43 9.07 -13.12
CA LEU A 98 -14.83 10.12 -12.28
C LEU A 98 -14.07 9.52 -11.10
N ALA A 99 -14.65 8.50 -10.45
CA ALA A 99 -14.02 7.79 -9.35
C ALA A 99 -12.69 7.15 -9.78
N ARG A 100 -12.66 6.49 -10.95
CA ARG A 100 -11.43 5.88 -11.47
C ARG A 100 -10.31 6.88 -11.70
N VAL A 101 -10.63 8.09 -12.16
CA VAL A 101 -9.65 9.16 -12.38
C VAL A 101 -9.19 9.81 -11.08
N GLN A 102 -10.07 9.93 -10.07
CA GLN A 102 -9.73 10.66 -8.83
C GLN A 102 -9.13 9.77 -7.73
N VAL A 103 -9.49 8.49 -7.69
CA VAL A 103 -9.09 7.56 -6.61
C VAL A 103 -8.70 6.16 -7.11
N GLY A 104 -8.87 5.87 -8.40
CA GLY A 104 -8.61 4.55 -8.98
C GLY A 104 -7.31 4.51 -9.80
N PRO A 105 -7.04 3.37 -10.45
CA PRO A 105 -5.81 3.14 -11.21
C PRO A 105 -5.73 3.97 -12.50
N ALA A 106 -6.78 4.74 -12.86
CA ALA A 106 -6.73 5.67 -13.98
C ALA A 106 -6.16 7.04 -13.58
N LYS A 107 -5.82 7.22 -12.31
CA LYS A 107 -5.03 8.37 -11.86
C LYS A 107 -3.58 8.07 -12.17
N ASP A 108 -2.97 8.92 -13.00
CA ASP A 108 -1.54 8.88 -13.32
C ASP A 108 -0.75 9.43 -12.12
N GLU A 109 -0.78 8.70 -11.01
CA GLU A 109 -0.01 9.03 -9.80
C GLU A 109 1.35 8.37 -9.85
N PHE A 110 2.37 9.14 -9.50
CA PHE A 110 3.68 8.56 -9.23
C PHE A 110 3.68 7.87 -7.86
N ILE A 111 3.84 6.55 -7.86
CA ILE A 111 3.95 5.72 -6.65
C ILE A 111 5.41 5.35 -6.40
N PHE A 112 5.95 5.89 -5.30
CA PHE A 112 7.27 5.55 -4.80
C PHE A 112 7.20 4.73 -3.51
N ASP A 113 7.43 3.42 -3.61
CA ASP A 113 7.55 2.55 -2.44
C ASP A 113 8.94 2.69 -1.83
N VAL A 114 9.05 3.23 -0.62
CA VAL A 114 10.34 3.45 0.06
C VAL A 114 10.71 2.36 1.07
N GLN A 115 9.90 1.31 1.23
CA GLN A 115 10.04 0.38 2.35
C GLN A 115 9.86 -1.09 2.02
N GLY A 116 9.76 -1.48 0.74
CA GLY A 116 9.59 -2.90 0.45
C GLY A 116 10.86 -3.72 0.69
N HIS A 117 10.65 -4.97 1.10
CA HIS A 117 11.70 -5.91 1.49
C HIS A 117 11.58 -7.19 0.66
N PHE A 118 12.72 -7.78 0.32
CA PHE A 118 12.83 -9.07 -0.34
C PHE A 118 13.62 -10.02 0.56
N ILE A 119 13.15 -11.27 0.68
CA ILE A 119 13.88 -12.33 1.38
C ILE A 119 14.35 -13.29 0.29
N ASP A 120 15.66 -13.44 0.16
CA ASP A 120 16.22 -14.35 -0.84
C ASP A 120 15.92 -15.79 -0.41
N THR A 121 15.23 -16.51 -1.28
CA THR A 121 14.78 -17.87 -1.00
C THR A 121 15.07 -18.76 -2.20
N PRO A 122 15.30 -20.07 -2.00
CA PRO A 122 15.79 -20.94 -3.08
C PRO A 122 14.91 -20.91 -4.33
N LYS A 123 15.54 -20.96 -5.51
CA LYS A 123 14.87 -20.97 -6.81
C LYS A 123 13.78 -22.05 -6.89
N GLY A 124 12.62 -21.71 -7.45
CA GLY A 124 11.48 -22.61 -7.61
C GLY A 124 10.45 -22.58 -6.48
N ASN A 125 10.60 -21.66 -5.52
CA ASN A 125 9.58 -21.40 -4.52
C ASN A 125 8.59 -20.30 -4.96
N ALA A 126 7.50 -20.13 -4.21
CA ALA A 126 6.48 -19.11 -4.46
C ALA A 126 6.92 -17.65 -4.16
N LYS A 127 8.20 -17.40 -3.86
CA LYS A 127 8.74 -16.11 -3.42
C LYS A 127 10.08 -15.78 -4.10
N SER A 128 10.29 -16.25 -5.33
CA SER A 128 11.51 -15.93 -6.07
C SER A 128 11.59 -14.45 -6.46
N ALA A 129 12.76 -14.00 -6.89
CA ALA A 129 12.98 -12.63 -7.40
C ALA A 129 12.02 -12.29 -8.55
N GLU A 130 11.73 -13.22 -9.46
CA GLU A 130 10.82 -13.00 -10.57
C GLU A 130 9.38 -12.81 -10.11
N VAL A 131 8.94 -13.58 -9.12
CA VAL A 131 7.60 -13.41 -8.52
C VAL A 131 7.52 -12.07 -7.81
N PHE A 132 8.55 -11.70 -7.06
CA PHE A 132 8.63 -10.40 -6.40
C PHE A 132 8.55 -9.24 -7.40
N VAL A 133 9.35 -9.26 -8.47
CA VAL A 133 9.34 -8.22 -9.51
C VAL A 133 7.98 -8.14 -10.20
N LYS A 134 7.35 -9.27 -10.50
CA LYS A 134 5.99 -9.29 -11.06
C LYS A 134 5.00 -8.65 -10.09
N ASP A 135 5.00 -9.07 -8.83
CA ASP A 135 4.02 -8.62 -7.84
C ASP A 135 4.15 -7.12 -7.55
N VAL A 136 5.38 -6.58 -7.57
CA VAL A 136 5.64 -5.15 -7.36
C VAL A 136 5.40 -4.33 -8.62
N PHE A 137 6.00 -4.67 -9.76
CA PHE A 137 6.06 -3.75 -10.91
C PHE A 137 5.06 -4.05 -12.03
N MET A 138 4.36 -5.19 -11.98
CA MET A 138 3.37 -5.61 -12.99
C MET A 138 1.96 -5.73 -12.43
N ASP A 139 1.82 -6.32 -11.25
CA ASP A 139 0.53 -6.54 -10.60
C ASP A 139 0.15 -5.43 -9.61
N SER A 140 0.98 -4.37 -9.52
CA SER A 140 0.72 -3.16 -8.75
C SER A 140 1.08 -1.91 -9.55
N ASP A 141 0.55 -0.76 -9.12
CA ASP A 141 0.77 0.55 -9.73
C ASP A 141 2.13 1.18 -9.29
N THR A 142 3.06 0.42 -8.70
CA THR A 142 4.35 0.94 -8.21
C THR A 142 5.26 1.37 -9.36
N ASP A 143 5.59 2.66 -9.44
CA ASP A 143 6.52 3.19 -10.45
C ASP A 143 7.97 2.93 -10.07
N VAL A 144 8.32 3.29 -8.83
CA VAL A 144 9.68 3.19 -8.28
C VAL A 144 9.62 2.54 -6.91
N MET A 145 10.63 1.75 -6.59
CA MET A 145 10.77 1.09 -5.30
C MET A 145 12.19 1.26 -4.73
N VAL A 146 12.31 1.41 -3.42
CA VAL A 146 13.54 1.20 -2.65
C VAL A 146 13.49 -0.19 -2.01
N LEU A 147 14.34 -1.10 -2.48
CA LEU A 147 14.55 -2.37 -1.79
C LEU A 147 15.39 -2.10 -0.53
N SER A 148 14.74 -2.22 0.63
CA SER A 148 15.34 -1.98 1.94
C SER A 148 15.73 -3.29 2.61
N PHE A 149 16.89 -3.28 3.27
CA PHE A 149 17.43 -4.44 3.97
C PHE A 149 16.81 -4.54 5.37
N VAL A 150 16.47 -5.77 5.78
CA VAL A 150 15.94 -6.03 7.12
C VAL A 150 17.06 -5.83 8.15
N PRO A 151 16.81 -5.17 9.30
CA PRO A 151 17.77 -5.12 10.40
C PRO A 151 18.17 -6.53 10.86
N SER A 152 19.43 -6.91 10.64
CA SER A 152 19.96 -8.23 10.98
C SER A 152 21.44 -8.17 11.35
N ARG A 153 21.93 -9.25 11.95
CA ARG A 153 23.37 -9.49 12.04
C ARG A 153 23.94 -9.84 10.65
N ARG A 154 25.22 -9.57 10.41
CA ARG A 154 25.93 -9.91 9.15
C ARG A 154 25.86 -11.41 8.81
N ASP A 155 25.97 -12.26 9.82
CA ASP A 155 25.95 -13.72 9.69
C ASP A 155 24.53 -14.29 9.45
N ALA A 156 23.50 -13.46 9.56
CA ALA A 156 22.10 -13.85 9.47
C ALA A 156 21.29 -12.91 8.56
N GLU A 157 21.94 -12.32 7.56
CA GLU A 157 21.25 -11.42 6.63
C GLU A 157 20.24 -12.15 5.74
N PRO A 158 18.95 -11.74 5.73
CA PRO A 158 17.92 -12.38 4.89
C PRO A 158 18.09 -12.12 3.39
N VAL A 159 18.86 -11.09 3.04
CA VAL A 159 19.18 -10.72 1.67
C VAL A 159 20.58 -10.11 1.67
N THR A 160 21.45 -10.63 0.81
CA THR A 160 22.82 -10.12 0.64
C THR A 160 22.83 -8.98 -0.38
N ILE A 161 23.89 -8.14 -0.37
CA ILE A 161 24.02 -7.08 -1.38
C ILE A 161 24.07 -7.64 -2.82
N GLY A 162 24.73 -8.78 -3.01
CA GLY A 162 24.77 -9.45 -4.32
C GLY A 162 23.39 -9.96 -4.77
N ALA A 163 22.58 -10.48 -3.85
CA ALA A 163 21.21 -10.89 -4.16
C ALA A 163 20.33 -9.68 -4.52
N ALA A 164 20.45 -8.58 -3.79
CA ALA A 164 19.73 -7.34 -4.08
C ALA A 164 20.14 -6.74 -5.45
N ASP A 165 21.43 -6.76 -5.78
CA ASP A 165 21.92 -6.32 -7.09
C ASP A 165 21.44 -7.21 -8.23
N ALA A 166 21.31 -8.53 -8.00
CA ALA A 166 20.71 -9.44 -8.96
C ALA A 166 19.24 -9.08 -9.23
N VAL A 167 18.45 -8.73 -8.20
CA VAL A 167 17.07 -8.24 -8.38
C VAL A 167 17.06 -6.92 -9.15
N ARG A 168 17.93 -5.97 -8.81
CA ARG A 168 18.12 -4.70 -9.54
C ARG A 168 18.41 -4.95 -11.02
N SER A 169 19.27 -5.91 -11.33
CA SER A 169 19.62 -6.30 -12.70
C SER A 169 18.46 -6.94 -13.47
N VAL A 170 17.53 -7.61 -12.80
CA VAL A 170 16.28 -8.10 -13.42
C VAL A 170 15.35 -6.94 -13.73
N VAL A 171 15.16 -6.02 -12.78
CA VAL A 171 14.30 -4.83 -12.97
C VAL A 171 14.85 -3.90 -14.05
N ALA A 172 16.18 -3.76 -14.16
CA ALA A 172 16.83 -2.95 -15.19
C ALA A 172 16.55 -3.43 -16.63
N LYS A 173 16.07 -4.68 -16.81
CA LYS A 173 15.65 -5.20 -18.12
C LYS A 173 14.22 -4.78 -18.49
N LEU A 174 13.46 -4.19 -17.57
CA LEU A 174 12.13 -3.66 -17.84
C LEU A 174 12.23 -2.28 -18.51
N GLU A 175 11.26 -1.93 -19.36
CA GLU A 175 11.18 -0.58 -19.95
C GLU A 175 11.01 0.49 -18.85
N GLY A 176 11.63 1.66 -19.05
CA GLY A 176 11.76 2.68 -18.01
C GLY A 176 12.92 2.34 -17.07
N THR A 177 14.16 2.56 -17.53
CA THR A 177 15.37 2.25 -16.78
C THR A 177 15.38 3.08 -15.49
N HIS A 178 15.57 2.41 -14.33
CA HIS A 178 15.66 2.95 -12.95
C HIS A 178 14.39 2.88 -12.06
N ARG A 179 13.65 1.76 -12.11
CA ARG A 179 12.52 1.51 -11.20
C ARG A 179 12.89 0.93 -9.82
N LEU A 180 14.12 0.45 -9.62
CA LEU A 180 14.58 -0.09 -8.33
C LEU A 180 15.85 0.60 -7.81
N LEU A 181 15.74 1.17 -6.61
CA LEU A 181 16.84 1.69 -5.81
C LEU A 181 17.16 0.69 -4.68
N LEU A 182 18.41 0.66 -4.22
CA LEU A 182 18.82 -0.17 -3.09
C LEU A 182 19.12 0.71 -1.89
N HIS A 183 18.49 0.43 -0.76
CA HIS A 183 18.92 0.94 0.54
C HIS A 183 19.68 -0.17 1.25
N GLY A 184 21.00 -0.16 1.04
CA GLY A 184 21.91 -1.15 1.61
C GLY A 184 21.89 -1.17 3.15
N ARG A 185 22.30 -2.31 3.71
CA ARG A 185 22.34 -2.54 5.15
C ARG A 185 23.25 -1.54 5.87
N VAL A 186 22.72 -0.88 6.90
CA VAL A 186 23.51 -0.17 7.91
C VAL A 186 22.85 -0.34 9.28
N ASN A 187 23.54 -0.99 10.23
CA ASN A 187 23.13 -1.02 11.63
C ASN A 187 24.18 -0.30 12.47
N PRO A 188 24.00 0.99 12.82
CA PRO A 188 25.00 1.79 13.52
C PRO A 188 25.46 1.20 14.87
N ASN A 189 24.65 0.32 15.46
CA ASN A 189 24.95 -0.33 16.74
C ASN A 189 25.79 -1.61 16.60
N GLN A 190 26.10 -2.07 15.37
CA GLN A 190 26.93 -3.25 15.14
C GLN A 190 28.36 -2.83 14.73
N PRO A 191 29.41 -3.37 15.36
CA PRO A 191 30.79 -3.06 14.98
C PRO A 191 31.07 -3.34 13.49
N GLY A 192 31.71 -2.39 12.80
CA GLY A 192 32.09 -2.53 11.39
C GLY A 192 31.01 -2.18 10.37
N ASP A 193 29.77 -1.89 10.78
CA ASP A 193 28.67 -1.59 9.85
C ASP A 193 28.76 -0.20 9.22
N LEU A 194 29.28 0.79 9.94
CA LEU A 194 29.49 2.14 9.40
C LEU A 194 30.62 2.15 8.37
N GLU A 195 31.71 1.42 8.64
CA GLU A 195 32.86 1.30 7.75
C GLU A 195 32.49 0.57 6.45
N GLY A 196 31.62 -0.45 6.55
CA GLY A 196 31.12 -1.22 5.41
C GLY A 196 30.19 -0.43 4.48
N MET A 197 29.72 0.77 4.85
CA MET A 197 28.89 1.58 3.96
C MET A 197 29.59 1.94 2.64
N ASN A 198 30.93 2.04 2.64
CA ASN A 198 31.69 2.29 1.42
C ASN A 198 31.58 1.14 0.40
N GLU A 199 31.37 -0.09 0.85
CA GLU A 199 31.19 -1.27 -0.01
C GLU A 199 29.82 -1.27 -0.71
N LEU A 200 28.87 -0.47 -0.21
CA LEU A 200 27.47 -0.40 -0.68
C LEU A 200 27.19 0.83 -1.56
N LYS A 201 28.23 1.59 -1.92
CA LYS A 201 28.12 2.89 -2.59
C LYS A 201 27.89 2.76 -4.11
N GLU A 202 28.17 1.62 -4.70
CA GLU A 202 28.07 1.32 -6.15
C GLU A 202 27.01 0.23 -6.43
#